data_AF-A0A836SGK8-F1
#
_entry.id   AF-A0A836SGK8-F1
#
_cell.length_a   1.000
_cell.length_b   1.000
_cell.length_c   1.000
_cell.angle_alpha   90.00
_cell.angle_beta   90.00
_cell.angle_gamma   90.00
#
_symmetry.space_group_name_H-M   'P 1'
#
loop_
_entity.id
_entity.type
_entity.pdbx_description
1 polymer ?
#
loop_
_entity_poly.entity_id
_entity_poly.type
_entity_poly.pdbx_seq_one_letter_code
_entity_poly.pdbx_strand_id
1 'polypeptide(L)'
;MQQIRLLMTLSLFLLVLSASTGQTQDMSIELEPLEVRPSLATPRLSLPTNLTTVPVVNPGEYFVPPYIEDIPDDKYGDFVKMGRNIFVNTQEYGKRYVGNGLNCTNCHLSEGRKANAAPLWGAYGMYPMYRVKNSEVVTFEERIQDCFKYSLDGIAPTVDSQEMEALVAYAHWLSTGVPVRVVLPGRGLTPINRTRTPSTENG
;
A
#
# COMPACT_ATOMS: atom_id res chain seq x y z
N MET A 1 79.51 -57.44 -5.77
CA MET A 1 79.37 -56.14 -6.46
C MET A 1 78.49 -55.26 -5.59
N GLN A 2 79.05 -54.14 -5.15
CA GLN A 2 78.68 -53.31 -4.01
C GLN A 2 78.42 -51.91 -4.56
N GLN A 3 77.33 -51.25 -4.18
CA GLN A 3 77.15 -49.82 -4.44
C GLN A 3 76.61 -49.13 -3.18
N ILE A 4 77.25 -48.01 -2.88
CA ILE A 4 77.28 -47.23 -1.64
C ILE A 4 76.77 -45.82 -2.00
N ARG A 5 75.87 -45.27 -1.15
CA ARG A 5 75.59 -43.84 -0.78
C ARG A 5 75.52 -42.77 -1.91
N LEU A 6 74.62 -41.77 -1.91
CA LEU A 6 74.56 -40.55 -1.06
C LEU A 6 73.74 -39.50 -1.91
N LEU A 7 72.66 -38.81 -1.51
CA LEU A 7 72.53 -37.48 -0.84
C LEU A 7 71.04 -37.04 -1.01
N MET A 8 70.29 -36.70 0.04
CA MET A 8 70.05 -35.31 0.53
C MET A 8 69.31 -34.37 -0.45
N THR A 9 68.00 -34.15 -0.22
CA THR A 9 67.42 -32.80 -0.23
C THR A 9 66.35 -32.69 0.87
N LEU A 10 66.62 -31.75 1.76
CA LEU A 10 65.84 -31.35 2.94
C LEU A 10 64.84 -30.30 2.47
N SER A 11 63.54 -30.51 2.65
CA SER A 11 62.55 -29.43 2.51
C SER A 11 61.70 -29.37 3.77
N LEU A 12 61.99 -28.33 4.54
CA LEU A 12 61.41 -27.98 5.83
C LEU A 12 60.07 -27.28 5.59
N PHE A 13 58.96 -27.91 5.96
CA PHE A 13 57.65 -27.23 6.05
C PHE A 13 57.19 -27.26 7.51
N LEU A 14 57.41 -26.16 8.24
CA LEU A 14 56.81 -25.91 9.54
C LEU A 14 55.31 -25.65 9.34
N LEU A 15 54.45 -26.54 9.85
CA LEU A 15 53.03 -26.28 10.03
C LEU A 15 52.85 -25.47 11.32
N VAL A 16 52.47 -24.19 11.21
CA VAL A 16 52.04 -23.38 12.35
C VAL A 16 50.53 -23.60 12.53
N LEU A 17 50.16 -24.34 13.58
CA LEU A 17 48.77 -24.46 14.03
C LEU A 17 48.43 -23.22 14.88
N SER A 18 47.70 -22.26 14.29
CA SER A 18 47.10 -21.15 15.02
C SER A 18 45.73 -21.58 15.55
N ALA A 19 45.61 -21.85 16.85
CA ALA A 19 44.33 -21.99 17.53
C ALA A 19 43.68 -20.60 17.66
N SER A 20 42.62 -20.32 16.91
CA SER A 20 41.83 -19.09 17.10
C SER A 20 40.87 -19.27 18.26
N THR A 21 41.10 -18.52 19.34
CA THR A 21 40.15 -18.35 20.45
C THR A 21 38.87 -17.70 19.94
N GLY A 22 37.75 -18.41 20.05
CA GLY A 22 36.42 -17.86 19.77
C GLY A 22 36.08 -16.74 20.75
N GLN A 23 35.95 -15.52 20.25
CA GLN A 23 35.30 -14.42 20.95
C GLN A 23 33.82 -14.42 20.61
N THR A 24 32.98 -14.65 21.62
CA THR A 24 31.53 -14.40 21.55
C THR A 24 31.30 -12.89 21.49
N GLN A 25 30.93 -12.37 20.32
CA GLN A 25 30.44 -10.99 20.20
C GLN A 25 28.98 -10.95 20.68
N ASP A 26 28.77 -10.17 21.72
CA ASP A 26 27.47 -9.75 22.22
C ASP A 26 26.72 -8.97 21.12
N MET A 27 25.61 -9.52 20.64
CA MET A 27 24.72 -8.88 19.67
C MET A 27 23.64 -8.09 20.42
N SER A 28 24.04 -6.98 21.03
CA SER A 28 23.10 -5.93 21.43
C SER A 28 22.93 -4.97 20.25
N ILE A 29 21.84 -5.13 19.49
CA ILE A 29 21.42 -4.16 18.47
C ILE A 29 20.80 -2.97 19.21
N GLU A 30 21.58 -1.90 19.34
CA GLU A 30 21.08 -0.59 19.75
C GLU A 30 20.29 0.01 18.57
N LEU A 31 18.96 0.10 18.72
CA LEU A 31 18.07 0.69 17.71
C LEU A 31 18.27 2.21 17.72
N GLU A 32 18.88 2.75 16.66
CA GLU A 32 18.89 4.20 16.42
C GLU A 32 17.45 4.75 16.40
N PRO A 33 17.17 5.87 17.09
CA PRO A 33 15.84 6.49 17.04
C PRO A 33 15.50 6.88 15.60
N LEU A 34 14.30 6.52 15.15
CA LEU A 34 13.76 6.91 13.85
C LEU A 34 13.93 8.42 13.64
N GLU A 35 14.92 8.79 12.82
CA GLU A 35 15.17 10.19 12.48
C GLU A 35 14.01 10.67 11.60
N VAL A 36 13.08 11.39 12.22
CA VAL A 36 11.94 12.01 11.53
C VAL A 36 12.49 13.03 10.55
N ARG A 37 12.49 12.68 9.26
CA ARG A 37 12.82 13.62 8.19
C ARG A 37 11.65 14.61 8.05
N PRO A 38 11.82 15.90 8.39
CA PRO A 38 10.77 16.87 8.12
C PRO A 38 10.59 16.97 6.61
N SER A 39 9.38 16.70 6.13
CA SER A 39 9.01 16.94 4.75
C SER A 39 9.18 18.43 4.44
N LEU A 40 10.23 18.77 3.67
CA LEU A 40 10.58 20.15 3.32
C LEU A 40 9.65 20.78 2.26
N ALA A 41 8.62 20.06 1.82
CA ALA A 41 7.67 20.56 0.85
C ALA A 41 6.33 20.80 1.51
N THR A 42 5.97 22.07 1.72
CA THR A 42 4.56 22.44 1.87
C THR A 42 3.80 21.95 0.64
N PRO A 43 2.85 21.01 0.78
CA PRO A 43 2.09 20.53 -0.35
C PRO A 43 1.32 21.70 -0.95
N ARG A 44 1.51 21.92 -2.26
CA ARG A 44 0.66 22.85 -3.01
C ARG A 44 -0.70 22.18 -3.20
N LEU A 45 -1.54 22.29 -2.18
CA LEU A 45 -2.95 21.91 -2.24
C LEU A 45 -3.70 22.95 -3.09
N SER A 46 -3.55 22.86 -4.41
CA SER A 46 -4.38 23.61 -5.36
C SER A 46 -5.42 22.71 -6.04
N LEU A 47 -5.78 21.60 -5.39
CA LEU A 47 -6.89 20.77 -5.84
C LEU A 47 -8.17 21.30 -5.19
N PRO A 48 -9.21 21.64 -5.98
CA PRO A 48 -10.46 22.13 -5.44
C PRO A 48 -11.05 21.09 -4.48
N THR A 49 -11.27 21.49 -3.23
CA THR A 49 -11.92 20.69 -2.18
C THR A 49 -13.43 20.59 -2.38
N ASN A 50 -13.99 21.38 -3.32
CA ASN A 50 -15.40 21.30 -3.66
C ASN A 50 -15.70 20.00 -4.41
N LEU A 51 -16.58 19.21 -3.80
CA LEU A 51 -17.08 17.94 -4.28
C LEU A 51 -17.82 18.15 -5.60
N THR A 52 -17.17 17.80 -6.71
CA THR A 52 -17.84 17.75 -8.00
C THR A 52 -18.76 16.53 -8.00
N THR A 53 -20.07 16.77 -8.03
CA THR A 53 -21.05 15.77 -8.44
C THR A 53 -20.71 15.35 -9.86
N VAL A 54 -20.01 14.24 -10.03
CA VAL A 54 -19.71 13.69 -11.36
C VAL A 54 -20.91 12.83 -11.75
N PRO A 55 -21.69 13.22 -12.79
CA PRO A 55 -22.77 12.38 -13.28
C PRO A 55 -22.20 11.04 -13.72
N VAL A 56 -22.96 9.96 -13.52
CA VAL A 56 -22.62 8.64 -14.05
C VAL A 56 -22.48 8.77 -15.57
N VAL A 57 -21.26 8.68 -16.06
CA VAL A 57 -20.99 8.61 -17.49
C VAL A 57 -21.24 7.16 -17.89
N ASN A 58 -22.17 6.93 -18.84
CA ASN A 58 -22.61 5.64 -19.36
C ASN A 58 -23.40 4.74 -18.37
N PRO A 59 -24.60 5.19 -17.94
CA PRO A 59 -25.52 4.29 -17.23
C PRO A 59 -25.81 3.04 -18.08
N GLY A 60 -25.55 1.85 -17.51
CA GLY A 60 -25.73 0.55 -18.17
C GLY A 60 -24.42 -0.16 -18.57
N GLU A 61 -23.30 0.57 -18.70
CA GLU A 61 -21.97 -0.02 -18.95
C GLU A 61 -21.23 -0.35 -17.64
N TYR A 62 -21.37 0.52 -16.64
CA TYR A 62 -20.71 0.41 -15.34
C TYR A 62 -21.72 0.39 -14.19
N PHE A 63 -21.30 -0.21 -13.08
CA PHE A 63 -22.06 -0.20 -11.83
C PHE A 63 -22.21 1.23 -11.27
N VAL A 64 -23.37 1.51 -10.69
CA VAL A 64 -23.70 2.81 -10.09
C VAL A 64 -23.86 2.62 -8.58
N PRO A 65 -22.95 3.19 -7.76
CA PRO A 65 -23.07 3.15 -6.31
C PRO A 65 -24.28 3.95 -5.78
N PRO A 66 -24.76 3.67 -4.56
CA PRO A 66 -25.82 4.47 -3.91
C PRO A 66 -25.48 5.95 -3.82
N TYR A 67 -26.49 6.83 -3.87
CA TYR A 67 -26.27 8.27 -3.75
C TYR A 67 -25.97 8.68 -2.31
N ILE A 68 -25.31 9.81 -2.09
CA ILE A 68 -24.88 10.26 -0.74
C ILE A 68 -26.06 10.50 0.20
N GLU A 69 -27.14 10.98 -0.37
CA GLU A 69 -28.46 11.17 0.22
C GLU A 69 -29.12 9.85 0.65
N ASP A 70 -28.68 8.71 0.12
CA ASP A 70 -29.16 7.37 0.50
C ASP A 70 -28.34 6.76 1.65
N ILE A 71 -27.39 7.50 2.25
CA ILE A 71 -26.70 7.01 3.45
C ILE A 71 -27.74 6.87 4.58
N PRO A 72 -27.87 5.68 5.19
CA PRO A 72 -28.83 5.46 6.27
C PRO A 72 -28.64 6.44 7.44
N ASP A 73 -29.71 6.78 8.13
CA ASP A 73 -29.65 7.60 9.34
C ASP A 73 -29.62 6.72 10.60
N ASP A 74 -28.58 5.90 10.69
CA ASP A 74 -28.33 4.99 11.81
C ASP A 74 -26.82 4.93 12.14
N LYS A 75 -26.45 4.04 13.08
CA LYS A 75 -25.05 3.87 13.50
C LYS A 75 -24.14 3.35 12.41
N TYR A 76 -24.67 2.59 11.45
CA TYR A 76 -23.89 2.19 10.29
C TYR A 76 -23.65 3.39 9.37
N GLY A 77 -24.69 4.17 9.10
CA GLY A 77 -24.59 5.42 8.34
C GLY A 77 -23.65 6.46 8.96
N ASP A 78 -23.58 6.56 10.29
CA ASP A 78 -22.59 7.38 11.00
C ASP A 78 -21.16 6.99 10.63
N PHE A 79 -20.86 5.68 10.59
CA PHE A 79 -19.55 5.17 10.16
C PHE A 79 -19.29 5.38 8.67
N VAL A 80 -20.31 5.23 7.81
CA VAL A 80 -20.20 5.53 6.37
C VAL A 80 -19.85 7.00 6.16
N LYS A 81 -20.51 7.92 6.87
CA LYS A 81 -20.23 9.37 6.84
C LYS A 81 -18.80 9.66 7.32
N MET A 82 -18.37 9.04 8.41
CA MET A 82 -17.00 9.17 8.94
C MET A 82 -15.96 8.67 7.93
N GLY A 83 -16.18 7.49 7.35
CA GLY A 83 -15.27 6.89 6.38
C GLY A 83 -15.15 7.75 5.12
N ARG A 84 -16.27 8.28 4.64
CA ARG A 84 -16.30 9.25 3.55
C ARG A 84 -15.49 10.50 3.90
N ASN A 85 -15.65 11.07 5.09
CA ASN A 85 -14.89 12.26 5.51
C ASN A 85 -13.38 11.99 5.53
N ILE A 86 -12.95 10.83 6.04
CA ILE A 86 -11.53 10.40 6.01
C ILE A 86 -11.06 10.22 4.56
N PHE A 87 -11.87 9.61 3.70
CA PHE A 87 -11.51 9.35 2.31
C PHE A 87 -11.38 10.64 1.48
N VAL A 88 -12.30 11.57 1.66
CA VAL A 88 -12.39 12.82 0.90
C VAL A 88 -11.40 13.86 1.44
N ASN A 89 -11.36 14.02 2.75
CA ASN A 89 -10.62 15.06 3.47
C ASN A 89 -9.59 14.42 4.42
N THR A 90 -8.80 13.49 3.92
CA THR A 90 -7.79 12.74 4.69
C THR A 90 -6.81 13.66 5.44
N GLN A 91 -6.49 14.82 4.88
CA GLN A 91 -5.62 15.82 5.52
C GLN A 91 -6.22 16.42 6.81
N GLU A 92 -7.55 16.38 6.96
CA GLU A 92 -8.27 16.87 8.13
C GLU A 92 -8.57 15.72 9.10
N TYR A 93 -9.25 14.68 8.61
CA TYR A 93 -9.77 13.59 9.46
C TYR A 93 -8.77 12.44 9.67
N GLY A 94 -7.75 12.34 8.82
CA GLY A 94 -6.69 11.32 8.86
C GLY A 94 -5.31 11.89 9.19
N LYS A 95 -5.21 13.15 9.63
CA LYS A 95 -3.95 13.91 9.75
C LYS A 95 -2.83 13.17 10.47
N ARG A 96 -3.14 12.36 11.49
CA ARG A 96 -2.14 11.62 12.26
C ARG A 96 -1.48 10.46 11.51
N TYR A 97 -2.05 10.06 10.36
CA TYR A 97 -1.65 8.89 9.59
C TYR A 97 -0.99 9.22 8.25
N VAL A 98 -0.90 10.50 7.88
CA VAL A 98 -0.41 10.95 6.57
C VAL A 98 0.89 11.73 6.73
N GLY A 99 1.89 11.47 5.88
CA GLY A 99 3.16 12.20 5.86
C GLY A 99 3.31 13.14 4.66
N ASN A 100 2.36 13.12 3.73
CA ASN A 100 2.31 14.03 2.58
C ASN A 100 0.97 14.78 2.49
N GLY A 101 0.81 15.63 1.47
CA GLY A 101 -0.38 16.45 1.26
C GLY A 101 -1.49 15.82 0.41
N LEU A 102 -1.53 14.50 0.28
CA LEU A 102 -2.52 13.82 -0.55
C LEU A 102 -3.76 13.39 0.26
N ASN A 103 -4.91 13.39 -0.40
CA ASN A 103 -6.13 12.71 0.03
C ASN A 103 -6.37 11.47 -0.85
N CYS A 104 -7.14 10.50 -0.37
CA CYS A 104 -7.48 9.31 -1.17
C CYS A 104 -8.11 9.70 -2.52
N THR A 105 -8.91 10.76 -2.53
CA THR A 105 -9.59 11.33 -3.70
C THR A 105 -8.67 11.90 -4.77
N ASN A 106 -7.38 12.11 -4.49
CA ASN A 106 -6.44 12.55 -5.52
C ASN A 106 -6.17 11.46 -6.57
N CYS A 107 -6.34 10.19 -6.21
CA CYS A 107 -6.21 9.06 -7.14
C CYS A 107 -7.53 8.31 -7.34
N HIS A 108 -8.35 8.21 -6.29
CA HIS A 108 -9.65 7.54 -6.34
C HIS A 108 -10.77 8.54 -6.61
N LEU A 109 -10.96 8.84 -7.89
CA LEU A 109 -11.77 9.96 -8.34
C LEU A 109 -13.26 9.83 -8.00
N SER A 110 -13.93 10.98 -7.91
CA SER A 110 -15.34 11.08 -7.52
C SER A 110 -15.63 10.35 -6.21
N GLU A 111 -14.82 10.62 -5.18
CA GLU A 111 -14.98 10.01 -3.86
C GLU A 111 -14.89 8.46 -3.88
N GLY A 112 -14.13 7.90 -4.83
CA GLY A 112 -14.01 6.46 -5.01
C GLY A 112 -15.14 5.82 -5.83
N ARG A 113 -15.96 6.63 -6.52
CA ARG A 113 -17.10 6.16 -7.31
C ARG A 113 -16.81 6.03 -8.81
N LYS A 114 -15.80 6.73 -9.33
CA LYS A 114 -15.58 6.81 -10.78
C LYS A 114 -15.04 5.49 -11.33
N ALA A 115 -15.76 4.90 -12.28
CA ALA A 115 -15.28 3.76 -13.07
C ALA A 115 -13.95 4.08 -13.75
N ASN A 116 -13.07 3.07 -13.84
CA ASN A 116 -11.73 3.15 -14.41
C ASN A 116 -10.77 4.12 -13.69
N ALA A 117 -11.10 4.55 -12.46
CA ALA A 117 -10.25 5.35 -11.58
C ALA A 117 -10.09 4.70 -10.20
N ALA A 118 -9.88 3.38 -10.21
CA ALA A 118 -9.78 2.52 -9.04
C ALA A 118 -10.95 2.69 -8.06
N PRO A 119 -12.21 2.52 -8.51
CA PRO A 119 -13.36 2.71 -7.63
C PRO A 119 -13.36 1.71 -6.47
N LEU A 120 -13.81 2.16 -5.29
CA LEU A 120 -13.94 1.33 -4.09
C LEU A 120 -14.95 0.19 -4.29
N TRP A 121 -16.05 0.49 -4.99
CA TRP A 121 -17.12 -0.49 -5.24
C TRP A 121 -16.64 -1.70 -6.05
N GLY A 122 -15.64 -1.50 -6.92
CA GLY A 122 -15.02 -2.57 -7.70
C GLY A 122 -13.90 -3.30 -6.95
N ALA A 123 -13.53 -2.84 -5.76
CA ALA A 123 -12.47 -3.43 -4.96
C ALA A 123 -13.01 -4.25 -3.78
N TYR A 124 -13.92 -3.69 -2.97
CA TYR A 124 -14.33 -4.24 -1.68
C TYR A 124 -14.66 -5.74 -1.71
N GLY A 125 -15.65 -6.15 -2.53
CA GLY A 125 -16.10 -7.54 -2.63
C GLY A 125 -15.10 -8.51 -3.29
N MET A 126 -13.92 -8.05 -3.68
CA MET A 126 -12.85 -8.88 -4.24
C MET A 126 -11.83 -9.34 -3.19
N TYR A 127 -11.87 -8.76 -1.99
CA TYR A 127 -11.01 -9.12 -0.87
C TYR A 127 -11.72 -10.12 0.07
N PRO A 128 -10.99 -11.01 0.75
CA PRO A 128 -9.53 -11.18 0.70
C PRO A 128 -9.02 -11.72 -0.65
N MET A 129 -7.82 -11.31 -1.05
CA MET A 129 -7.25 -11.61 -2.37
C MET A 129 -5.77 -11.95 -2.27
N TYR A 130 -5.33 -12.99 -3.01
CA TYR A 130 -3.91 -13.29 -3.17
C TYR A 130 -3.19 -12.19 -3.96
N ARG A 131 -2.03 -11.76 -3.45
CA ARG A 131 -1.22 -10.69 -4.02
C ARG A 131 0.16 -11.21 -4.40
N VAL A 132 0.44 -11.25 -5.70
CA VAL A 132 1.73 -11.71 -6.25
C VAL A 132 2.92 -10.91 -5.70
N LYS A 133 2.74 -9.60 -5.44
CA LYS A 133 3.80 -8.72 -4.92
C LYS A 133 4.41 -9.25 -3.61
N ASN A 134 3.58 -9.82 -2.74
CA ASN A 134 3.97 -10.23 -1.39
C ASN A 134 3.83 -11.75 -1.18
N SER A 135 3.34 -12.47 -2.19
CA SER A 135 3.02 -13.90 -2.13
C SER A 135 2.11 -14.31 -0.97
N GLU A 136 1.15 -13.46 -0.62
CA GLU A 136 0.24 -13.66 0.52
C GLU A 136 -1.20 -13.31 0.17
N VAL A 137 -2.15 -13.82 0.95
CA VAL A 137 -3.55 -13.40 0.90
C VAL A 137 -3.69 -12.19 1.81
N VAL A 138 -4.16 -11.07 1.26
CA VAL A 138 -4.41 -9.84 2.03
C VAL A 138 -5.91 -9.56 2.11
N THR A 139 -6.31 -8.97 3.23
CA THR A 139 -7.64 -8.40 3.51
C THR A 139 -7.81 -7.03 2.86
N PHE A 140 -9.02 -6.47 2.95
CA PHE A 140 -9.29 -5.14 2.42
C PHE A 140 -8.65 -4.05 3.29
N GLU A 141 -8.65 -4.26 4.60
CA GLU A 141 -8.03 -3.43 5.63
C GLU A 141 -6.52 -3.33 5.40
N GLU A 142 -5.84 -4.46 5.20
CA GLU A 142 -4.41 -4.48 4.86
C GLU A 142 -4.13 -3.75 3.54
N ARG A 143 -5.05 -3.85 2.56
CA ARG A 143 -4.92 -3.07 1.32
C ARG A 143 -5.06 -1.56 1.56
N ILE A 144 -5.90 -1.13 2.49
CA ILE A 144 -6.01 0.27 2.91
C ILE A 144 -4.73 0.68 3.66
N GLN A 145 -4.19 -0.16 4.54
CA GLN A 145 -2.93 0.12 5.23
C GLN A 145 -1.77 0.35 4.25
N ASP A 146 -1.68 -0.44 3.18
CA ASP A 146 -0.73 -0.22 2.09
C ASP A 146 -0.88 1.18 1.45
N CYS A 147 -2.12 1.67 1.31
CA CYS A 147 -2.37 3.01 0.79
C CYS A 147 -1.79 4.09 1.71
N PHE A 148 -2.03 3.98 3.02
CA PHE A 148 -1.45 4.90 4.00
C PHE A 148 0.08 4.88 3.95
N LYS A 149 0.68 3.69 3.94
CA LYS A 149 2.15 3.52 3.92
C LYS A 149 2.79 4.07 2.65
N TYR A 150 2.23 3.74 1.48
CA TYR A 150 2.91 3.99 0.21
C TYR A 150 2.39 5.18 -0.57
N SER A 151 1.08 5.44 -0.53
CA SER A 151 0.47 6.55 -1.29
C SER A 151 0.43 7.83 -0.47
N LEU A 152 0.16 7.71 0.84
CA LEU A 152 0.08 8.87 1.74
C LEU A 152 1.39 9.13 2.51
N ASP A 153 2.44 8.37 2.20
CA ASP A 153 3.78 8.45 2.82
C ASP A 153 3.69 8.50 4.35
N GLY A 154 2.82 7.65 4.91
CA GLY A 154 2.37 7.78 6.28
C GLY A 154 2.46 6.49 7.09
N ILE A 155 1.75 6.48 8.19
CA ILE A 155 1.65 5.34 9.10
C ILE A 155 0.25 4.76 8.98
N ALA A 156 0.16 3.45 8.81
CA ALA A 156 -1.13 2.79 8.71
C ALA A 156 -1.88 2.80 10.05
N PRO A 157 -3.20 3.11 10.05
CA PRO A 157 -4.08 2.75 11.15
C PRO A 157 -4.05 1.24 11.41
N THR A 158 -4.23 0.84 12.67
CA THR A 158 -4.43 -0.57 13.01
C THR A 158 -5.73 -1.09 12.39
N VAL A 159 -5.83 -2.40 12.14
CA VAL A 159 -7.01 -2.97 11.47
C VAL A 159 -8.30 -2.83 12.29
N ASP A 160 -8.18 -2.70 13.61
CA ASP A 160 -9.24 -2.50 14.59
C ASP A 160 -9.47 -1.02 14.96
N SER A 161 -8.82 -0.09 14.26
CA SER A 161 -9.01 1.34 14.52
C SER A 161 -10.37 1.80 13.97
N GLN A 162 -11.01 2.75 14.68
CA GLN A 162 -12.27 3.33 14.24
C GLN A 162 -12.16 3.97 12.83
N GLU A 163 -11.01 4.55 12.48
CA GLU A 163 -10.79 5.10 11.14
C GLU A 163 -10.75 4.02 10.07
N MET A 164 -10.13 2.86 10.37
CA MET A 164 -10.12 1.73 9.46
C MET A 164 -11.54 1.17 9.27
N GLU A 165 -12.25 0.91 10.37
CA GLU A 165 -13.63 0.42 10.33
C GLU A 165 -14.54 1.36 9.53
N ALA A 166 -14.39 2.68 9.70
CA ALA A 166 -15.16 3.67 8.95
C ALA A 166 -14.84 3.66 7.44
N LEU A 167 -13.56 3.57 7.06
CA LEU A 167 -13.15 3.45 5.65
C LEU A 167 -13.69 2.17 5.01
N VAL A 168 -13.67 1.06 5.73
CA VAL A 168 -14.25 -0.22 5.31
C VAL A 168 -15.77 -0.09 5.15
N ALA A 169 -16.46 0.52 6.12
CA ALA A 169 -17.90 0.75 6.06
C ALA A 169 -18.31 1.59 4.85
N TYR A 170 -17.55 2.65 4.54
CA TYR A 170 -17.77 3.47 3.35
C TYR A 170 -17.59 2.68 2.05
N ALA A 171 -16.52 1.87 1.94
CA ALA A 171 -16.30 1.02 0.78
C ALA A 171 -17.39 -0.06 0.62
N HIS A 172 -17.80 -0.69 1.73
CA HIS A 172 -18.91 -1.65 1.76
C HIS A 172 -20.20 -1.01 1.27
N TRP A 173 -20.53 0.20 1.77
CA TRP A 173 -21.74 0.91 1.37
C TRP A 173 -21.74 1.27 -0.12
N LEU A 174 -20.61 1.75 -0.66
CA LEU A 174 -20.46 1.99 -2.10
C LEU A 174 -20.63 0.70 -2.93
N SER A 175 -20.36 -0.47 -2.35
CA SER A 175 -20.53 -1.79 -2.96
C SER A 175 -21.93 -2.39 -2.80
N THR A 176 -22.93 -1.65 -2.33
CA THR A 176 -24.29 -2.19 -2.16
C THR A 176 -24.82 -2.80 -3.46
N GLY A 177 -25.12 -4.10 -3.46
CA GLY A 177 -25.61 -4.84 -4.63
C GLY A 177 -24.52 -5.36 -5.57
N VAL A 178 -23.24 -5.09 -5.31
CA VAL A 178 -22.11 -5.68 -6.06
C VAL A 178 -21.93 -7.16 -5.66
N PRO A 179 -21.93 -8.11 -6.63
CA PRO A 179 -21.67 -9.51 -6.33
C PRO A 179 -20.23 -9.75 -5.86
N VAL A 180 -20.09 -10.55 -4.81
CA VAL A 180 -18.78 -10.93 -4.23
C VAL A 180 -17.98 -11.78 -5.22
N ARG A 181 -16.68 -11.53 -5.32
CA ARG A 181 -15.71 -12.21 -6.22
C ARG A 181 -16.03 -12.14 -7.72
N VAL A 182 -16.87 -11.19 -8.14
CA VAL A 182 -17.14 -10.94 -9.57
C VAL A 182 -16.42 -9.67 -10.02
N VAL A 183 -15.65 -9.77 -11.09
CA VAL A 183 -14.98 -8.62 -11.70
C VAL A 183 -15.99 -7.87 -12.57
N LEU A 184 -16.47 -6.72 -12.07
CA LEU A 184 -17.34 -5.83 -12.83
C LEU A 184 -16.53 -4.92 -13.77
N PRO A 185 -17.09 -4.54 -14.94
CA PRO A 185 -16.52 -3.49 -15.79
C PRO A 185 -16.26 -2.21 -14.97
N GLY A 186 -15.19 -1.49 -15.28
CA GLY A 186 -14.85 -0.24 -14.58
C GLY A 186 -14.01 -0.44 -13.31
N ARG A 187 -13.77 -1.68 -12.87
CA ARG A 187 -12.82 -1.97 -11.80
C ARG A 187 -11.39 -1.59 -12.21
N GLY A 188 -10.65 -1.01 -11.27
CA GLY A 188 -9.24 -0.67 -11.48
C GLY A 188 -9.06 0.61 -12.30
N LEU A 189 -7.94 0.72 -12.99
CA LEU A 189 -7.61 1.89 -13.82
C LEU A 189 -7.93 1.63 -15.28
N THR A 190 -8.17 2.69 -16.05
CA THR A 190 -8.26 2.62 -17.51
C THR A 190 -7.02 1.89 -18.07
N PRO A 191 -7.20 0.83 -18.88
CA PRO A 191 -6.09 0.20 -19.57
C PRO A 191 -5.43 1.19 -20.52
N ILE A 192 -4.10 1.29 -20.45
CA ILE A 192 -3.31 2.03 -21.44
C ILE A 192 -2.52 1.04 -22.28
N ASN A 193 -2.52 1.23 -23.60
CA ASN A 193 -1.68 0.45 -24.49
C ASN A 193 -0.24 0.93 -24.36
N ARG A 194 0.70 0.00 -24.18
CA ARG A 194 2.12 0.32 -24.22
C ARG A 194 2.49 0.77 -25.62
N THR A 195 2.89 2.03 -25.75
CA THR A 195 3.35 2.61 -27.03
C THR A 195 4.84 2.45 -27.25
N ARG A 196 5.62 2.16 -26.20
CA ARG A 196 7.07 1.91 -26.24
C ARG A 196 7.52 1.00 -25.10
N THR A 197 8.69 0.39 -25.26
CA THR A 197 9.38 -0.34 -24.18
C THR A 197 9.87 0.65 -23.10
N PRO A 198 9.81 0.29 -21.79
CA PRO A 198 10.44 1.09 -20.74
C PRO A 198 11.91 1.36 -21.07
N SER A 199 12.39 2.59 -20.79
CA SER A 199 13.76 3.00 -21.13
C SER A 199 14.45 3.47 -19.87
N THR A 200 15.67 3.01 -19.65
CA THR A 200 16.49 3.45 -18.51
C THR A 200 16.75 4.95 -18.49
N GLU A 201 16.56 5.66 -19.62
CA GLU A 201 16.72 7.11 -19.72
C GLU A 201 15.49 7.90 -19.25
N ASN A 202 14.30 7.30 -19.32
CA ASN A 202 13.03 7.98 -19.05
C ASN A 202 12.16 7.29 -17.97
N GLY A 203 12.68 6.22 -17.36
CA GLY A 203 11.91 5.30 -16.51
C GLY A 203 10.98 4.37 -17.30
#